data_AF-A0A7J2MWK8-F1
#
_entry.id   AF-A0A7J2MWK8-F1
#
_cell.length_a   1.000
_cell.length_b   1.000
_cell.length_c   1.000
_cell.angle_alpha   90.00
_cell.angle_beta   90.00
_cell.angle_gamma   90.00
#
_symmetry.space_group_name_H-M   'P 1'
#
loop_
_entity.id
_entity.type
_entity.pdbx_description
1 polymer ?
#
loop_
_entity_poly.entity_id
_entity_poly.type
_entity_poly.pdbx_seq_one_letter_code
_entity_poly.pdbx_strand_id
1 'polypeptide(L)'
;MRKSKVSKILKILDKFYGGESPFKEVEEVLREHGIDERRDFRDPFKNLVIGILSQNTSDRNSTRAYLSLKEKLGDITPRKVYESSLKEIRDAIKVGGLYN
;
A
#
# COMPACT_ATOMS: atom_id res chain seq x y z
N MET A 1 30.74 -20.81 14.67
CA MET A 1 29.43 -21.43 15.02
C MET A 1 28.17 -20.56 14.78
N ARG A 2 28.24 -19.29 14.33
CA ARG A 2 27.03 -18.45 14.06
C ARG A 2 26.39 -18.62 12.66
N LYS A 3 27.16 -19.00 11.63
CA LYS A 3 26.66 -19.12 10.25
C LYS A 3 25.62 -20.24 10.03
N SER A 4 25.63 -21.32 10.83
CA SER A 4 24.73 -22.47 10.59
C SER A 4 23.28 -22.27 11.05
N LYS A 5 23.05 -21.44 12.09
CA LYS A 5 21.68 -21.12 12.56
C LYS A 5 20.97 -20.11 11.64
N VAL A 6 21.68 -19.09 11.17
CA VAL A 6 21.15 -18.11 10.19
C VAL A 6 20.73 -18.82 8.91
N SER A 7 21.54 -19.78 8.43
CA SER A 7 21.20 -20.62 7.28
C SER A 7 19.91 -21.44 7.47
N LYS A 8 19.66 -21.98 8.67
CA LYS A 8 18.42 -22.70 8.98
C LYS A 8 17.19 -21.78 9.01
N ILE A 9 17.32 -20.60 9.61
CA ILE A 9 16.21 -19.62 9.66
C ILE A 9 15.84 -19.17 8.24
N LEU A 10 16.83 -18.84 7.41
CA LEU A 10 16.57 -18.45 6.03
C LEU A 10 15.89 -19.56 5.22
N LYS A 11 16.29 -20.83 5.39
CA LYS A 11 15.60 -21.97 4.75
C LYS A 11 14.16 -22.16 5.23
N ILE A 12 13.89 -21.89 6.51
CA ILE A 12 12.54 -21.92 7.07
C ILE A 12 11.72 -20.79 6.45
N LEU A 13 12.23 -19.56 6.48
CA LEU A 13 11.55 -18.41 5.89
C LEU A 13 11.31 -18.60 4.40
N ASP A 14 12.28 -19.10 3.64
CA ASP A 14 12.13 -19.42 2.23
C ASP A 14 11.09 -20.52 1.98
N LYS A 15 11.06 -21.57 2.82
CA LYS A 15 10.02 -22.60 2.73
C LYS A 15 8.61 -22.06 3.00
N PHE A 16 8.46 -21.14 3.95
CA PHE A 16 7.16 -20.61 4.37
C PHE A 16 6.69 -19.39 3.55
N TYR A 17 7.62 -18.54 3.10
CA TYR A 17 7.36 -17.26 2.44
C TYR A 17 7.95 -17.17 1.03
N GLY A 18 8.84 -18.08 0.61
CA GLY A 18 9.55 -18.01 -0.68
C GLY A 18 8.72 -18.41 -1.92
N GLY A 19 7.42 -18.66 -1.75
CA GLY A 19 6.52 -18.99 -2.86
C GLY A 19 5.72 -17.81 -3.42
N GLU A 20 5.53 -16.76 -2.63
CA GLU A 20 4.65 -15.64 -3.00
C GLU A 20 5.29 -14.29 -2.63
N SER A 21 5.00 -13.26 -3.41
CA SER A 21 5.41 -11.89 -3.08
C SER A 21 4.84 -11.51 -1.71
N PRO A 22 5.62 -10.88 -0.81
CA PRO A 22 5.07 -10.29 0.42
C PRO A 22 4.03 -9.20 0.12
N PHE A 23 3.99 -8.69 -1.12
CA PHE A 23 3.02 -7.73 -1.61
C PHE A 23 1.96 -8.37 -2.51
N LYS A 24 1.72 -9.69 -2.41
CA LYS A 24 0.78 -10.41 -3.28
C LYS A 24 -0.60 -9.73 -3.36
N GLU A 25 -1.19 -9.37 -2.22
CA GLU A 25 -2.50 -8.70 -2.20
C GLU A 25 -2.47 -7.33 -2.90
N VAL A 26 -1.40 -6.54 -2.69
CA VAL A 26 -1.19 -5.26 -3.37
C VAL A 26 -1.10 -5.48 -4.88
N GLU A 27 -0.28 -6.43 -5.31
CA GLU A 27 -0.08 -6.77 -6.72
C GLU A 27 -1.36 -7.28 -7.40
N GLU A 28 -2.18 -8.06 -6.68
CA GLU A 28 -3.48 -8.51 -7.14
C GLU A 28 -4.44 -7.34 -7.35
N VAL A 29 -4.57 -6.43 -6.38
CA VAL A 29 -5.44 -5.25 -6.52
C VAL A 29 -4.98 -4.33 -7.64
N LEU A 30 -3.68 -4.07 -7.76
CA LEU A 30 -3.13 -3.25 -8.85
C LEU A 30 -3.44 -3.86 -10.21
N ARG A 31 -3.32 -5.20 -10.34
CA ARG A 31 -3.65 -5.94 -11.56
C ARG A 31 -5.16 -5.89 -11.87
N GLU A 32 -6.02 -6.01 -10.86
CA GLU A 32 -7.48 -5.87 -11.00
C GLU A 32 -7.89 -4.52 -11.59
N HIS A 33 -7.14 -3.45 -11.28
CA HIS A 33 -7.40 -2.10 -11.79
C HIS A 33 -6.65 -1.79 -13.08
N GLY A 34 -5.76 -2.68 -13.55
CA GLY A 34 -4.95 -2.47 -14.74
C GLY A 34 -3.85 -1.40 -14.58
N ILE A 35 -3.36 -1.19 -13.36
CA ILE A 35 -2.44 -0.08 -13.03
C ILE A 35 -1.06 -0.62 -12.61
N ASP A 36 0.02 -0.02 -13.13
CA ASP A 36 1.39 -0.24 -12.64
C ASP A 36 1.89 0.96 -11.81
N GLU A 37 1.55 0.96 -10.51
CA GLU A 37 1.92 2.03 -9.56
C GLU A 37 3.33 1.90 -8.97
N ARG A 38 4.22 1.08 -9.56
CA ARG A 38 5.59 0.91 -9.04
C ARG A 38 6.39 2.21 -8.93
N ARG A 39 5.98 3.24 -9.67
CA ARG A 39 6.56 4.60 -9.63
C ARG A 39 6.08 5.39 -8.40
N ASP A 40 4.83 5.23 -7.99
CA ASP A 40 4.27 5.96 -6.86
C ASP A 40 4.86 5.49 -5.53
N PHE A 41 5.25 4.21 -5.41
CA PHE A 41 6.02 3.72 -4.25
C PHE A 41 7.39 4.37 -4.07
N ARG A 42 7.95 4.99 -5.13
CA ARG A 42 9.27 5.64 -5.06
C ARG A 42 9.18 7.14 -4.76
N ASP A 43 7.99 7.72 -4.84
CA ASP A 43 7.77 9.10 -4.45
C ASP A 43 7.62 9.20 -2.91
N PRO A 44 8.43 10.02 -2.22
CA PRO A 44 8.40 10.08 -0.76
C PRO A 44 7.05 10.49 -0.16
N PHE A 45 6.33 11.41 -0.81
CA PHE A 45 5.06 11.89 -0.28
C PHE A 45 3.96 10.86 -0.50
N LYS A 46 3.88 10.27 -1.70
CA LYS A 46 2.92 9.20 -1.99
C LYS A 46 3.18 7.98 -1.13
N ASN A 47 4.44 7.62 -0.89
CA ASN A 47 4.80 6.52 0.02
C ASN A 47 4.37 6.82 1.46
N LEU A 48 4.54 8.06 1.95
CA LEU A 48 3.98 8.46 3.25
C LEU A 48 2.45 8.28 3.31
N VAL A 49 1.73 8.72 2.27
CA VAL A 49 0.26 8.54 2.19
C VAL A 49 -0.11 7.06 2.22
N ILE A 50 0.58 6.22 1.45
CA ILE A 50 0.39 4.76 1.45
C ILE A 50 0.62 4.18 2.85
N GLY A 51 1.71 4.59 3.51
CA GLY A 51 2.04 4.14 4.87
C GLY A 51 1.05 4.60 5.94
N ILE A 52 0.38 5.74 5.76
CA ILE A 52 -0.72 6.18 6.62
C ILE A 52 -1.96 5.32 6.37
N LEU A 53 -2.33 5.11 5.10
CA LEU A 53 -3.52 4.34 4.73
C LEU A 53 -3.40 2.85 5.03
N SER A 54 -2.19 2.31 5.21
CA SER A 54 -1.95 0.92 5.60
C SER A 54 -2.09 0.67 7.10
N GLN A 55 -2.26 1.70 7.94
CA GLN A 55 -2.33 1.52 9.38
C GLN A 55 -3.65 0.84 9.78
N ASN A 56 -3.55 -0.24 10.56
CA ASN A 56 -4.70 -0.98 11.11
C ASN A 56 -5.71 -1.49 10.06
N THR A 57 -5.24 -1.82 8.85
CA THR A 57 -6.08 -2.36 7.77
C THR A 57 -5.30 -3.39 6.94
N SER A 58 -5.98 -4.08 6.02
CA SER A 58 -5.33 -5.06 5.13
C SER A 58 -4.66 -4.40 3.93
N ASP A 59 -3.68 -5.08 3.32
CA ASP A 59 -3.04 -4.66 2.08
C ASP A 59 -4.06 -4.43 0.96
N ARG A 60 -5.07 -5.30 0.86
CA ARG A 60 -6.17 -5.14 -0.10
C ARG A 60 -6.94 -3.83 0.11
N ASN A 61 -7.26 -3.49 1.36
CA ASN A 61 -8.05 -2.29 1.69
C ASN A 61 -7.22 -1.00 1.58
N SER A 62 -5.97 -1.01 2.04
CA SER A 62 -5.07 0.13 1.92
C SER A 62 -4.75 0.46 0.45
N THR A 63 -4.53 -0.57 -0.37
CA THR A 63 -4.31 -0.39 -1.82
C THR A 63 -5.55 0.21 -2.49
N ARG A 64 -6.75 -0.30 -2.17
CA ARG A 64 -8.01 0.27 -2.69
C ARG A 64 -8.25 1.70 -2.23
N ALA A 65 -7.95 2.02 -0.97
CA ALA A 65 -8.06 3.38 -0.45
C ALA A 65 -7.11 4.34 -1.18
N TYR A 66 -5.88 3.90 -1.44
CA TYR A 66 -4.90 4.69 -2.21
C TYR A 66 -5.37 4.92 -3.65
N LEU A 67 -5.83 3.88 -4.35
CA LEU A 67 -6.32 3.98 -5.72
C LEU A 67 -7.55 4.88 -5.82
N SER A 68 -8.51 4.74 -4.90
CA SER A 68 -9.70 5.59 -4.81
C SER A 68 -9.34 7.06 -4.54
N LEU A 69 -8.37 7.32 -3.64
CA LEU A 69 -7.85 8.67 -3.40
C LEU A 69 -7.18 9.24 -4.65
N LYS A 70 -6.40 8.43 -5.36
CA LYS A 70 -5.75 8.83 -6.61
C LYS A 70 -6.77 9.14 -7.69
N GLU A 71 -7.78 8.30 -7.87
CA GLU A 71 -8.89 8.55 -8.80
C GLU A 71 -9.60 9.87 -8.48
N LYS A 72 -9.82 10.15 -7.19
CA LYS A 72 -10.49 11.37 -6.75
C LYS A 72 -9.65 12.63 -6.95
N LEU A 73 -8.34 12.57 -6.71
CA LEU A 73 -7.44 13.75 -6.71
C LEU A 73 -6.66 13.92 -8.02
N GLY A 74 -6.62 12.90 -8.87
CA GLY A 74 -5.70 12.78 -10.00
C GLY A 74 -4.31 12.37 -9.53
N ASP A 75 -3.40 13.34 -9.40
CA ASP A 75 -2.07 13.08 -8.82
C ASP A 75 -2.08 13.42 -7.33
N ILE A 76 -1.56 12.51 -6.50
CA ILE A 76 -1.49 12.70 -5.04
C ILE A 76 -0.26 13.56 -4.73
N THR A 77 -0.50 14.84 -4.47
CA THR A 77 0.52 15.83 -4.08
C THR A 77 0.11 16.54 -2.79
N PRO A 78 1.04 17.12 -2.02
CA PRO A 78 0.70 17.85 -0.79
C PRO A 78 -0.33 18.95 -1.03
N ARG A 79 -0.19 19.67 -2.15
CA ARG A 79 -1.10 20.75 -2.53
C ARG A 79 -2.50 20.23 -2.85
N LYS A 80 -2.62 19.15 -3.61
CA LYS A 80 -3.92 18.54 -3.93
C LYS A 80 -4.64 18.04 -2.68
N VAL A 81 -3.91 17.41 -1.75
CA VAL A 81 -4.48 16.99 -0.47
C VAL A 81 -4.95 18.19 0.35
N TYR A 82 -4.15 19.26 0.43
CA TYR A 82 -4.50 20.48 1.16
C TYR A 82 -5.72 21.21 0.58
N GLU A 83 -5.84 21.26 -0.75
CA GLU A 83 -6.94 21.92 -1.45
C GLU A 83 -8.25 21.09 -1.44
N SER A 84 -8.18 19.80 -1.10
CA SER A 84 -9.35 18.91 -1.08
C SER A 84 -10.17 19.08 0.19
N SER A 85 -11.48 18.96 0.06
CA SER A 85 -12.34 18.98 1.25
C SER A 85 -12.16 17.71 2.09
N LEU A 86 -12.33 17.82 3.40
CA LEU A 86 -12.31 16.65 4.31
C LEU A 86 -13.31 15.57 3.87
N LYS A 87 -14.48 15.98 3.35
CA LYS A 87 -15.49 15.03 2.86
C LYS A 87 -14.96 14.22 1.68
N GLU A 88 -14.31 14.86 0.71
CA GLU A 88 -13.75 14.15 -0.46
C GLU A 88 -12.67 13.15 -0.06
N ILE A 89 -11.79 13.54 0.87
CA ILE A 89 -10.75 12.63 1.38
C ILE A 89 -11.41 11.46 2.11
N ARG A 90 -12.37 11.72 3.02
CA ARG A 90 -13.11 10.69 3.78
C ARG A 90 -13.80 9.70 2.87
N ASP A 91 -14.54 10.19 1.87
CA ASP A 91 -15.28 9.36 0.92
C ASP A 91 -14.31 8.48 0.11
N ALA A 92 -13.16 9.02 -0.29
CA ALA A 92 -12.17 8.28 -1.07
C ALA A 92 -11.48 7.18 -0.26
N ILE A 93 -11.12 7.44 1.00
CA ILE A 93 -10.34 6.48 1.83
C ILE A 93 -11.21 5.54 2.67
N LYS A 94 -12.54 5.65 2.58
CA LYS A 94 -13.50 4.93 3.44
C LYS A 94 -13.27 3.42 3.51
N VAL A 95 -12.88 2.80 2.39
CA VAL A 95 -12.59 1.36 2.29
C VAL A 95 -11.39 0.92 3.15
N GLY A 96 -10.48 1.84 3.47
CA GLY A 96 -9.33 1.61 4.33
C GLY A 96 -9.68 1.50 5.81
N GLY A 97 -10.85 1.99 6.24
CA GLY A 97 -11.18 2.15 7.65
C GLY A 97 -10.53 3.40 8.27
N LEU A 98 -10.86 3.70 9.53
CA LEU A 98 -10.32 4.84 10.31
C LEU A 98 -10.29 6.19 9.56
N TYR A 99 -11.32 6.45 8.75
CA TYR A 99 -11.30 7.54 7.77
C TYR A 99 -11.61 8.93 8.34
N ASN A 100 -11.98 9.08 9.62
CA ASN A 100 -12.56 10.32 10.16
C ASN A 100 -11.59 11.28 10.84
#